data_AF-A0A818F6K7-F1
#
_entry.id   AF-A0A818F6K7-F1
#
_cell.length_a   1.000
_cell.length_b   1.000
_cell.length_c   1.000
_cell.angle_alpha   90.00
_cell.angle_beta   90.00
_cell.angle_gamma   90.00
#
_symmetry.space_group_name_H-M   'P 1'
#
loop_
_entity.id
_entity.type
_entity.pdbx_description
1 polymer ?
#
loop_
_entity_poly.entity_id
_entity_poly.type
_entity_poly.pdbx_seq_one_letter_code
_entity_poly.pdbx_strand_id
1 'polypeptide(L)'
;LLSVIEGIKDVPNLMFFSATNRLHMMDEAFLRRMSGKFFVGRPSSISRKKILEGIPNHIIKLEIREKLATATTNFSGAALKALTSAITVHDIAVRRKDPSYEML
;
A
#
# COMPACT_ATOMS: atom_id res chain seq x y z
N LEU A 1 -6.63 28.24 -4.31
CA LEU A 1 -6.45 26.95 -5.02
C LEU A 1 -7.37 26.81 -6.24
N LEU A 2 -8.70 26.87 -6.10
CA LEU A 2 -9.62 26.68 -7.24
C LEU A 2 -9.38 27.63 -8.43
N SER A 3 -9.11 28.91 -8.16
CA SER A 3 -8.74 29.89 -9.18
C SER A 3 -7.42 29.55 -9.90
N VAL A 4 -6.45 28.94 -9.21
CA VAL A 4 -5.21 28.46 -9.82
C VAL A 4 -5.49 27.25 -10.72
N ILE A 5 -6.29 26.30 -10.24
CA ILE A 5 -6.72 25.13 -11.03
C ILE A 5 -7.46 25.58 -12.30
N GLU A 6 -8.22 26.66 -12.23
CA GLU A 6 -8.93 27.20 -13.39
C GLU A 6 -7.98 27.78 -14.45
N GLY A 7 -6.98 28.56 -14.04
CA GLY A 7 -6.00 29.14 -14.97
C GLY A 7 -5.05 28.15 -15.63
N ILE A 8 -4.93 26.92 -15.10
CA ILE A 8 -4.04 25.88 -15.64
C ILE A 8 -4.76 24.82 -16.48
N LYS A 9 -6.10 24.86 -16.59
CA LYS A 9 -6.87 23.87 -17.37
C LYS A 9 -6.53 23.88 -18.87
N ASP A 10 -6.08 25.02 -19.38
CA ASP A 10 -5.76 25.20 -20.80
C ASP A 10 -4.33 24.76 -21.13
N VAL A 11 -3.56 24.29 -20.15
CA VAL A 11 -2.22 23.73 -20.37
C VAL A 11 -2.35 22.30 -20.89
N PRO A 12 -1.98 22.02 -22.15
CA PRO A 12 -2.09 20.68 -22.70
C PRO A 12 -1.22 19.70 -21.90
N ASN A 13 -1.73 18.47 -21.73
CA ASN A 13 -1.06 17.35 -21.05
C ASN A 13 -0.81 17.53 -19.54
N LEU A 14 -1.48 18.48 -18.88
CA LEU A 14 -1.41 18.60 -17.42
C LEU A 14 -2.44 17.69 -16.74
N MET A 15 -1.97 16.80 -15.85
CA MET A 15 -2.83 15.95 -15.02
C MET A 15 -2.64 16.27 -13.55
N PHE A 16 -3.74 16.38 -12.81
CA PHE A 16 -3.73 16.69 -11.39
C PHE A 16 -4.28 15.52 -10.58
N PHE A 17 -3.50 15.04 -9.61
CA PHE A 17 -3.92 14.03 -8.65
C PHE A 17 -4.16 14.65 -7.28
N SER A 18 -5.19 14.18 -6.59
CA SER A 18 -5.46 14.54 -5.19
C SER A 18 -5.84 13.29 -4.41
N ALA A 19 -5.46 13.26 -3.14
CA ALA A 19 -5.78 12.18 -2.22
C ALA A 19 -6.39 12.75 -0.95
N THR A 20 -7.44 12.11 -0.43
CA THR A 20 -8.08 12.49 0.82
C THR A 20 -8.51 11.24 1.59
N ASN A 21 -8.44 11.29 2.91
CA ASN A 21 -9.02 10.29 3.79
C ASN A 21 -10.43 10.67 4.27
N ARG A 22 -10.90 11.89 3.94
CA ARG A 22 -12.17 12.47 4.43
C ARG A 22 -12.92 13.15 3.28
N LEU A 23 -13.37 12.36 2.30
CA LEU A 23 -14.09 12.86 1.12
C LEU A 23 -15.33 13.70 1.49
N HIS A 24 -16.07 13.30 2.53
CA HIS A 24 -17.27 13.98 3.02
C HIS A 24 -17.01 15.39 3.58
N MET A 25 -15.76 15.73 3.92
CA MET A 25 -15.39 17.07 4.39
C MET A 25 -14.93 17.99 3.25
N MET A 26 -14.83 17.47 2.03
CA MET A 26 -14.35 18.26 0.91
C MET A 26 -15.46 19.14 0.36
N ASP A 27 -15.09 20.38 0.06
CA ASP A 27 -15.98 21.35 -0.59
C ASP A 27 -16.48 20.85 -1.96
N GLU A 28 -17.77 21.06 -2.24
CA GLU A 28 -18.39 20.61 -3.48
C GLU A 28 -17.79 21.29 -4.72
N ALA A 29 -17.40 22.57 -4.65
CA ALA A 29 -16.83 23.27 -5.79
C ALA A 29 -15.46 22.71 -6.19
N PHE A 30 -14.69 22.20 -5.23
CA PHE A 30 -13.49 21.40 -5.49
C PHE A 30 -13.84 20.04 -6.10
N LEU A 31 -14.78 19.29 -5.50
CA LEU A 31 -15.16 17.95 -5.98
C LEU A 31 -15.75 17.94 -7.39
N ARG A 32 -16.39 19.02 -7.84
CA ARG A 32 -16.88 19.17 -9.22
C ARG A 32 -15.75 19.41 -10.22
N ARG A 33 -14.64 20.04 -9.79
CA ARG A 33 -13.48 20.33 -10.66
C ARG A 33 -12.54 19.13 -10.80
N MET A 34 -12.50 18.26 -9.81
CA MET A 34 -11.75 17.00 -9.88
C MET A 34 -12.58 15.93 -10.61
N SER A 35 -12.29 15.75 -11.90
CA SER A 35 -12.84 14.65 -12.69
C SER A 35 -12.15 13.32 -12.30
N GLY A 36 -12.94 12.24 -12.20
CA GLY A 36 -12.44 10.93 -11.77
C GLY A 36 -12.29 10.80 -10.25
N LYS A 37 -13.22 10.09 -9.61
CA LYS A 37 -13.18 9.80 -8.17
C LYS A 37 -12.91 8.32 -7.99
N PHE A 38 -11.75 8.00 -7.41
CA PHE A 38 -11.32 6.62 -7.21
C PHE A 38 -11.29 6.31 -5.72
N PHE A 39 -12.08 5.32 -5.31
CA PHE A 39 -12.02 4.82 -3.95
C PHE A 39 -10.91 3.79 -3.81
N VAL A 40 -10.02 4.00 -2.85
CA VAL A 40 -8.96 3.05 -2.50
C VAL A 40 -9.32 2.38 -1.17
N GLY A 41 -9.83 1.15 -1.27
CA GLY A 41 -10.19 0.34 -0.12
C GLY A 41 -9.01 -0.42 0.48
N ARG A 42 -9.32 -1.31 1.43
CA ARG A 42 -8.34 -2.29 1.92
C ARG A 42 -7.92 -3.22 0.77
N PRO A 43 -6.65 -3.66 0.72
CA PRO A 43 -6.20 -4.61 -0.27
C PRO A 43 -7.02 -5.91 -0.22
N SER A 44 -7.45 -6.36 -1.40
CA SER A 44 -8.08 -7.67 -1.60
C SER A 44 -7.12 -8.81 -1.21
N SER A 45 -7.63 -10.04 -1.05
CA SER A 45 -6.78 -11.21 -0.78
C SER A 45 -5.63 -11.34 -1.80
N ILE A 46 -5.95 -11.19 -3.10
CA ILE A 46 -4.97 -11.23 -4.19
C ILE A 46 -3.95 -10.10 -4.05
N SER A 47 -4.39 -8.88 -3.75
CA SER A 47 -3.49 -7.74 -3.54
C SER A 47 -2.58 -7.94 -2.33
N ARG A 48 -3.08 -8.54 -1.23
CA ARG A 48 -2.27 -8.87 -0.05
C ARG A 48 -1.19 -9.90 -0.38
N LYS A 49 -1.52 -10.95 -1.13
CA LYS A 49 -0.54 -11.94 -1.61
C LYS A 49 0.59 -11.26 -2.39
N LYS A 50 0.25 -10.40 -3.36
CA LYS A 50 1.24 -9.64 -4.16
C LYS A 50 2.13 -8.73 -3.30
N ILE A 51 1.59 -8.10 -2.25
CA ILE A 51 2.41 -7.30 -1.34
C ILE A 51 3.36 -8.19 -0.54
N LEU A 52 2.90 -9.35 -0.08
CA LEU A 52 3.70 -10.32 0.67
C LEU A 52 4.74 -11.06 -0.19
N GLU A 53 4.56 -11.11 -1.51
CA GLU A 53 5.60 -11.55 -2.48
C GLU A 53 6.84 -10.64 -2.47
N GLY A 54 6.71 -9.41 -1.94
CA GLY A 54 7.87 -8.55 -1.69
C GLY A 54 8.83 -9.08 -0.62
N ILE A 55 8.43 -10.08 0.17
CA ILE A 55 9.33 -10.79 1.09
C ILE A 55 10.06 -11.88 0.29
N PRO A 56 11.41 -11.89 0.26
CA PRO A 56 12.17 -12.92 -0.45
C PRO A 56 11.78 -14.35 -0.06
N ASN A 57 11.75 -15.26 -1.04
CA ASN A 57 11.34 -16.66 -0.84
C ASN A 57 12.25 -17.44 0.15
N HIS A 58 13.49 -17.01 0.37
CA HIS A 58 14.40 -17.63 1.33
C HIS A 58 14.13 -17.21 2.79
N ILE A 59 13.24 -16.23 3.01
CA ILE A 59 12.85 -15.75 4.34
C ILE A 59 11.54 -16.39 4.80
N ILE A 60 10.56 -16.58 3.90
CA ILE A 60 9.31 -17.25 4.23
C ILE A 60 8.93 -18.26 3.15
N LYS A 61 8.55 -19.47 3.55
CA LYS A 61 7.95 -20.45 2.64
C LYS A 61 6.61 -19.97 2.08
N LEU A 62 6.27 -20.49 0.89
CA LEU A 62 5.03 -20.17 0.18
C LEU A 62 3.78 -20.48 1.03
N GLU A 63 3.77 -21.61 1.74
CA GLU A 63 2.67 -22.00 2.63
C GLU A 63 2.43 -21.00 3.78
N ILE A 64 3.49 -20.41 4.33
CA ILE A 64 3.39 -19.38 5.38
C ILE A 64 2.88 -18.08 4.76
N ARG A 65 3.36 -17.72 3.58
CA ARG A 65 2.88 -16.54 2.85
C ARG A 65 1.37 -16.59 2.61
N GLU A 66 0.85 -17.76 2.23
CA GLU A 66 -0.58 -18.00 2.04
C GLU A 66 -1.38 -17.86 3.35
N LYS A 67 -0.86 -18.40 4.45
CA LYS A 67 -1.45 -18.21 5.79
C LYS A 67 -1.45 -16.74 6.20
N LEU A 68 -0.37 -16.00 5.97
CA LEU A 68 -0.25 -14.57 6.26
C LEU A 68 -1.27 -13.75 5.45
N ALA A 69 -1.48 -14.05 4.17
CA ALA A 69 -2.47 -13.36 3.35
C ALA A 69 -3.90 -13.50 3.90
N THR A 70 -4.20 -14.66 4.50
CA THR A 70 -5.48 -14.95 5.15
C THR A 70 -5.59 -14.25 6.51
N ALA A 71 -4.55 -14.33 7.34
CA ALA A 71 -4.50 -13.76 8.68
C ALA A 71 -4.50 -12.22 8.69
N THR A 72 -4.04 -11.57 7.62
CA THR A 72 -3.96 -10.10 7.48
C THR A 72 -5.22 -9.49 6.88
N THR A 73 -6.37 -10.14 7.04
CA THR A 73 -7.66 -9.59 6.61
C THR A 73 -7.87 -8.22 7.30
N ASN A 74 -8.27 -7.21 6.53
CA ASN A 74 -8.39 -5.80 6.91
C ASN A 74 -7.08 -5.02 7.16
N PHE A 75 -5.90 -5.58 6.95
CA PHE A 75 -4.68 -4.77 6.99
C PHE A 75 -4.70 -3.70 5.88
N SER A 76 -4.20 -2.50 6.18
CA SER A 76 -3.95 -1.49 5.16
C SER A 76 -2.69 -1.85 4.38
N GLY A 77 -2.47 -1.22 3.22
CA GLY A 77 -1.20 -1.35 2.51
C GLY A 77 0.01 -0.98 3.38
N ALA A 78 -0.12 0.07 4.19
CA ALA A 78 0.92 0.49 5.14
C ALA A 78 1.16 -0.57 6.24
N ALA A 79 0.10 -1.17 6.79
CA ALA A 79 0.24 -2.22 7.81
C ALA A 79 0.92 -3.48 7.24
N LEU A 80 0.58 -3.87 6.00
CA LEU A 80 1.27 -4.96 5.31
C LEU A 80 2.74 -4.62 5.08
N LYS A 81 3.05 -3.39 4.64
CA LYS A 81 4.43 -2.97 4.45
C LYS A 81 5.22 -3.04 5.76
N ALA A 82 4.66 -2.54 6.85
CA ALA A 82 5.27 -2.63 8.17
C ALA A 82 5.53 -4.09 8.59
N LEU A 83 4.57 -4.99 8.35
CA LEU A 83 4.74 -6.42 8.59
C LEU A 83 5.90 -7.01 7.76
N THR A 84 5.94 -6.73 6.45
CA THR A 84 7.02 -7.22 5.57
C THR A 84 8.39 -6.75 6.06
N SER A 85 8.50 -5.47 6.46
CA SER A 85 9.72 -4.90 7.00
C SER A 85 10.14 -5.54 8.33
N ALA A 86 9.19 -5.78 9.23
CA ALA A 86 9.46 -6.41 10.52
C ALA A 86 9.99 -7.84 10.35
N ILE A 87 9.40 -8.62 9.44
CA ILE A 87 9.85 -9.98 9.12
C ILE A 87 11.29 -9.97 8.59
N THR A 88 11.60 -9.09 7.64
CA THR A 88 12.96 -8.98 7.08
C THR A 88 14.00 -8.55 8.11
N VAL A 89 13.68 -7.56 8.95
CA VAL A 89 14.60 -7.13 10.02
C VAL A 89 14.84 -8.25 11.02
N HIS A 90 13.79 -9.00 11.39
CA HIS A 90 13.91 -10.15 12.28
C HIS A 90 14.80 -11.25 11.67
N ASP A 91 14.60 -11.63 10.41
CA ASP A 91 15.44 -12.62 9.72
C ASP A 91 16.92 -12.25 9.76
N ILE A 92 17.25 -11.00 9.40
CA ILE A 92 18.62 -10.49 9.42
C ILE A 92 19.19 -10.54 10.84
N ALA A 93 18.41 -10.15 11.84
CA ALA A 93 18.86 -10.15 13.24
C ALA A 93 19.15 -11.57 13.76
N VAL A 94 18.37 -12.57 13.36
CA VAL A 94 18.59 -13.96 13.75
C VAL A 94 19.79 -14.55 13.00
N ARG A 95 19.87 -14.39 11.67
CA ARG A 95 20.99 -14.88 10.84
C ARG A 95 22.35 -14.30 11.25
N ARG A 96 22.37 -13.09 11.79
CA ARG A 96 23.60 -12.49 12.38
C ARG A 96 24.11 -13.24 13.60
N LYS A 97 23.22 -13.83 14.40
CA LYS A 97 23.57 -14.60 15.60
C LYS A 97 23.83 -16.07 15.26
N ASP A 98 23.09 -16.60 14.30
CA ASP A 98 23.19 -17.97 13.81
C ASP A 98 23.07 -17.98 12.28
N PRO A 99 24.20 -18.01 11.54
CA PRO A 99 24.17 -18.02 10.07
C PRO A 99 23.49 -19.24 9.46
N SER A 100 23.35 -20.33 10.22
CA SER A 100 22.68 -21.56 9.76
C SER A 100 21.17 -21.52 9.93
N TYR A 101 20.63 -20.47 10.56
CA TYR A 101 19.21 -20.32 10.76
C TYR A 101 18.46 -20.16 9.43
N GLU A 102 17.43 -20.98 9.25
CA GLU A 102 16.39 -20.81 8.23
C GLU A 102 15.05 -20.57 8.92
N MET A 103 14.41 -19.45 8.58
CA MET A 103 13.06 -19.16 9.04
C MET A 103 12.09 -20.07 8.26
N LEU A 104 11.32 -20.85 9.03
CA LEU A 104 10.40 -21.92 8.63
C LEU A 104 10.09 -22.01 7.13
#